data_AF-A0A0Q6GPT5-F1
#
_entry.id   AF-A0A0Q6GPT5-F1
#
_cell.length_a   1.000
_cell.length_b   1.000
_cell.length_c   1.000
_cell.angle_alpha   90.00
_cell.angle_beta   90.00
_cell.angle_gamma   90.00
#
_symmetry.space_group_name_H-M   'P 1'
#
loop_
_entity.id
_entity.type
_entity.pdbx_description
1 polymer ?
#
loop_
_entity_poly.entity_id
_entity_poly.type
_entity_poly.pdbx_seq_one_letter_code
_entity_poly.pdbx_strand_id
1 'polypeptide(L)' 'MTDNIERRLGDIVDLLATVRYLNEAVFMAAADRSLTRDATNAIQAVSGEIDSKLLAVEERIEEIQGELK' A
#
# COMPACT_ATOMS: atom_id res chain seq x y z
N MET A 1 7.45 -14.26 -21.69
CA MET A 1 7.66 -12.83 -21.38
C MET A 1 6.38 -12.22 -20.84
N THR A 2 5.27 -12.34 -21.57
CA THR A 2 3.92 -11.90 -21.15
C THR A 2 3.48 -12.48 -19.80
N ASP A 3 3.64 -13.80 -19.58
CA ASP A 3 3.24 -14.46 -18.33
C ASP A 3 3.96 -13.91 -17.08
N ASN A 4 5.19 -13.37 -17.24
CA ASN A 4 5.94 -12.77 -16.14
C ASN A 4 5.39 -11.39 -15.77
N ILE A 5 5.02 -10.60 -16.77
CA ILE A 5 4.40 -9.28 -16.60
C ILE A 5 3.03 -9.43 -15.95
N GLU A 6 2.20 -10.38 -16.42
CA GLU A 6 0.87 -10.65 -15.84
C GLU A 6 0.98 -11.02 -14.35
N ARG A 7 1.93 -11.88 -13.98
CA ARG A 7 2.17 -12.23 -12.58
C ARG A 7 2.57 -11.01 -11.73
N ARG A 8 3.48 -10.17 -12.23
CA ARG A 8 3.92 -8.96 -11.51
C ARG A 8 2.82 -7.91 -11.38
N LEU A 9 1.95 -7.80 -12.39
CA LEU A 9 0.72 -6.98 -12.30
C LEU A 9 -0.22 -7.54 -11.23
N GLY A 10 -0.35 -8.85 -11.12
CA GLY A 10 -1.04 -9.51 -10.01
C GLY A 10 -0.47 -9.11 -8.64
N ASP A 11 0.86 -9.19 -8.48
CA ASP A 11 1.53 -8.79 -7.25
C ASP A 11 1.27 -7.30 -6.90
N ILE A 12 1.20 -6.42 -7.90
CA ILE A 12 0.84 -5.00 -7.71
C ILE A 12 -0.61 -4.85 -7.24
N VAL A 13 -1.55 -5.59 -7.83
CA VAL A 13 -2.96 -5.57 -7.43
C VAL A 13 -3.12 -6.02 -5.99
N ASP A 14 -2.39 -7.05 -5.55
CA ASP A 14 -2.41 -7.53 -4.18
C ASP A 14 -1.84 -6.50 -3.18
N LEU A 15 -0.77 -5.79 -3.57
CA LEU A 15 -0.24 -4.68 -2.78
C LEU A 15 -1.25 -3.53 -2.64
N LEU A 16 -1.90 -3.14 -3.75
CA LEU A 16 -2.94 -2.11 -3.74
C LEU A 16 -4.16 -2.51 -2.91
N ALA A 17 -4.56 -3.77 -2.96
CA ALA A 17 -5.63 -4.29 -2.10
C ALA A 17 -5.24 -4.18 -0.62
N THR A 18 -4.01 -4.53 -0.27
CA THR A 18 -3.47 -4.37 1.09
C THR A 18 -3.48 -2.92 1.54
N VAL A 19 -3.00 -2.00 0.71
CA VAL A 19 -3.04 -0.54 0.98
C VAL A 19 -4.46 -0.07 1.25
N ARG A 20 -5.44 -0.49 0.44
CA ARG A 20 -6.85 -0.12 0.64
C ARG A 20 -7.35 -0.57 2.01
N TYR A 21 -7.09 -1.81 2.42
CA TYR A 21 -7.51 -2.32 3.73
C TYR A 21 -6.82 -1.61 4.89
N LEU A 22 -5.53 -1.31 4.77
CA LEU A 22 -4.81 -0.53 5.78
C LEU A 22 -5.37 0.89 5.90
N ASN A 23 -5.70 1.53 4.79
CA ASN A 23 -6.30 2.86 4.79
C ASN A 23 -7.69 2.87 5.43
N GLU A 24 -8.52 1.86 5.16
CA GLU A 24 -9.81 1.67 5.84
C GLU A 24 -9.61 1.48 7.35
N ALA A 25 -8.62 0.69 7.77
CA ALA A 25 -8.29 0.49 9.18
C ALA A 25 -7.84 1.79 9.86
N VAL A 26 -6.99 2.58 9.20
CA VAL A 26 -6.59 3.92 9.67
C VAL A 26 -7.80 4.83 9.83
N PHE A 27 -8.68 4.88 8.83
CA PHE A 27 -9.88 5.71 8.88
C PHE A 27 -10.80 5.33 10.04
N MET A 28 -11.06 4.03 10.24
CA MET A 28 -11.87 3.54 11.35
C MET A 28 -11.25 3.85 12.71
N ALA A 29 -9.94 3.64 12.86
CA ALA A 29 -9.23 3.93 14.09
C ALA A 29 -9.19 5.43 14.40
N ALA A 30 -8.99 6.27 13.38
CA ALA A 30 -8.92 7.73 13.51
C ALA A 30 -10.28 8.36 13.85
N ALA A 31 -11.39 7.68 13.56
CA ALA A 31 -12.74 8.15 13.89
C ALA A 31 -13.09 8.01 15.38
N ASP A 32 -12.30 7.26 16.15
CA ASP A 32 -12.54 7.07 17.58
C ASP A 32 -12.22 8.34 18.39
N ARG A 33 -13.11 8.74 19.30
CA ARG A 33 -12.96 9.97 20.10
C ARG A 33 -11.96 9.83 21.25
N SER A 34 -11.48 8.63 21.53
CA SER A 34 -10.60 8.30 22.65
C SER A 34 -9.14 8.05 22.24
N LEU A 35 -8.73 8.56 21.06
CA LEU A 35 -7.35 8.45 20.57
C LEU A 35 -6.33 8.92 21.61
N THR A 36 -5.64 7.96 22.20
CA THR A 36 -4.48 8.21 23.05
C THR A 36 -3.28 8.56 22.19
N ARG A 37 -2.20 9.02 22.84
CA ARG A 37 -0.91 9.24 22.16
C ARG A 37 -0.40 7.95 21.51
N ASP A 38 -0.52 6.81 22.20
CA ASP A 38 -0.06 5.53 21.68
C ASP A 38 -0.90 5.05 20.50
N ALA A 39 -2.22 5.25 20.55
CA ALA A 39 -3.11 4.97 19.42
C ALA A 39 -2.77 5.84 18.20
N THR A 40 -2.49 7.13 18.41
CA THR A 40 -2.04 8.05 17.35
C THR A 40 -0.71 7.59 16.73
N ASN A 41 0.27 7.20 17.56
CA ASN A 41 1.56 6.69 17.07
C ASN A 41 1.39 5.40 16.25
N ALA A 42 0.50 4.50 16.68
CA ALA A 42 0.20 3.28 15.95
C ALA A 42 -0.45 3.56 14.59
N ILE A 43 -1.41 4.50 14.53
CA ILE A 43 -2.01 4.95 13.27
C ILE A 43 -0.94 5.52 12.33
N GLN A 44 -0.06 6.38 12.85
CA GLN A 44 1.03 6.95 12.06
C GLN A 44 1.97 5.87 11.50
N ALA A 45 2.29 4.84 12.29
CA ALA A 45 3.09 3.71 11.82
C ALA A 45 2.40 2.95 10.67
N VAL A 46 1.08 2.72 10.78
CA VAL A 46 0.31 2.09 9.69
C VAL A 46 0.25 2.99 8.46
N SER A 47 0.10 4.30 8.62
CA SER A 47 0.17 5.26 7.51
C SER A 47 1.54 5.21 6.81
N GLY A 48 2.65 5.11 7.55
CA GLY A 48 3.98 4.95 6.96
C GLY A 48 4.14 3.62 6.18
N GLU A 49 3.49 2.55 6.63
CA GLU A 49 3.46 1.28 5.90
C GLU A 49 2.66 1.40 4.60
N ILE A 50 1.56 2.16 4.58
CA ILE A 50 0.81 2.47 3.36
C ILE A 50 1.71 3.19 2.36
N ASP A 51 2.40 4.25 2.79
CA ASP A 51 3.29 5.03 1.93
C ASP A 51 4.41 4.16 1.33
N SER A 52 5.04 3.33 2.17
CA SER A 52 6.10 2.40 1.75
C SER A 52 5.61 1.40 0.70
N LYS A 53 4.38 0.89 0.84
CA LYS A 53 3.79 -0.02 -0.15
C LYS A 53 3.41 0.69 -1.45
N LEU A 54 2.95 1.95 -1.38
CA LEU A 54 2.65 2.73 -2.59
C LEU A 54 3.93 3.03 -3.40
N LEU A 55 5.04 3.35 -2.73
CA LEU A 55 6.34 3.50 -3.39
C LEU A 55 6.77 2.20 -4.09
N ALA A 56 6.64 1.06 -3.40
CA ALA A 56 6.95 -0.23 -4.00
C ALA A 56 6.03 -0.58 -5.20
N VAL A 57 4.79 -0.11 -5.21
CA VAL A 57 3.88 -0.24 -6.37
C VAL A 57 4.38 0.63 -7.53
N GLU A 58 4.75 1.88 -7.27
CA GLU A 58 5.29 2.80 -8.28
C GLU A 58 6.54 2.23 -8.94
N GLU A 59 7.53 1.82 -8.15
CA GLU A 59 8.78 1.23 -8.63
C GLU A 59 8.52 0.02 -9.56
N ARG A 60 7.63 -0.89 -9.15
CA ARG A 60 7.29 -2.07 -9.95
C ARG A 60 6.58 -1.72 -11.26
N ILE A 61 5.73 -0.70 -11.25
CA ILE A 61 5.08 -0.22 -12.48
C ILE A 61 6.13 0.38 -13.42
N GLU A 62 7.06 1.19 -12.91
CA GLU A 62 8.14 1.78 -13.70
C GLU A 62 9.04 0.71 -14.34
N GLU A 63 9.39 -0.35 -13.61
CA GLU A 63 10.14 -1.48 -14.16
C GLU A 63 9.40 -2.16 -15.32
N ILE A 64 8.11 -2.47 -15.15
CA ILE A 64 7.28 -3.09 -16.20
C ILE A 64 7.20 -2.16 -17.42
N GLN A 65 6.99 -0.86 -17.20
CA GLN A 65 6.98 0.13 -18.29
C GLN A 65 8.32 0.21 -19.02
N GLY A 66 9.44 0.07 -18.30
CA GLY A 66 10.77 0.02 -18.88
C GLY A 66 10.99 -1.19 -19.79
N GLU A 67 10.45 -2.35 -19.42
CA GLU A 67 10.53 -3.59 -20.21
C GLU A 67 9.64 -3.61 -21.46
N LEU A 68 8.58 -2.81 -21.48
CA LEU A 68 7.66 -2.69 -22.61
C LEU A 68 8.12 -1.68 -23.68
N LYS A 69 9.17 -0.91 -23.41
CA LYS A 69 9.81 0.04 -24.35
C LYS A 69 10.84 -0.67 -25.22
#